data_AF-A0A7V3MMF6-F1
#
_entry.id   AF-A0A7V3MMF6-F1
#
_cell.length_a   1.000
_cell.length_b   1.000
_cell.length_c   1.000
_cell.angle_alpha   90.00
_cell.angle_beta   90.00
_cell.angle_gamma   90.00
#
_symmetry.space_group_name_H-M   'P 1'
#
loop_
_entity.id
_entity.type
_entity.pdbx_description
1 polymer ?
#
loop_
_entity_poly.entity_id
_entity_poly.type
_entity_poly.pdbx_seq_one_letter_code
_entity_poly.pdbx_strand_id
1 'polypeptide(L)'
;NKDTGEVIYEAGATVDEKMVKKLHSLHINGVEVAMEGHRCSTTTEILNLFSTREIRTDTTAAGLRGLRPVNDIKDGSKVLVKAGEKISEDAAKKIEKLKLKSLEVYVVNRYVDATLDQDPTHDMDEALIDIYHRIRPGDPATQESARSLMTSYFFDTRRYDLARVGRYKLNKKLGLNLPEDVRAVTREDLIKIIYYIIGLSEAGALVAHLNTANLQKRLPELEKAVEDAEKAASEEELAPGGRVYKFKQCLEKLRKVRLGDLFTESVLKDTRELLSLIPNGNRLISDTPADLYAETAIRLVACSTDDIDHLENKRVRSVGELLQDQLRMGFLRMEKVAKERMTSLDPENVIPQVILSVKPISASIKSFFGSSQLSQFMDQTNPLTELTHKRRLSALGPGGLSRQSAKLEVRDVHHSHYGRICPIETPEGPNIGLIGSMAIHARIDDYGFLRSPYRVVKNGKVTDEIVYMSADEESQEYIAPANTPIDPETREFTEPTVIVRHENTYPQVPSNKVTYVDVSPMQIMSVA
;
A
#
# COMPACT_ATOMS: atom_id res chain seq x y z
N ASN A 1 -33.15 19.85 -18.67
CA ASN A 1 -32.42 20.91 -19.38
C ASN A 1 -32.68 22.23 -18.66
N LYS A 2 -31.67 22.97 -18.22
CA LYS A 2 -31.89 24.26 -17.53
C LYS A 2 -32.50 25.33 -18.45
N ASP A 3 -32.29 25.22 -19.76
CA ASP A 3 -32.75 26.21 -20.74
C ASP A 3 -34.17 25.91 -21.27
N THR A 4 -34.57 24.64 -21.34
CA THR A 4 -35.90 24.24 -21.87
C THR A 4 -36.88 23.75 -20.79
N GLY A 5 -36.45 23.56 -19.54
CA GLY A 5 -37.28 22.99 -18.48
C GLY A 5 -37.68 21.53 -18.68
N GLU A 6 -37.30 20.93 -19.81
CA GLU A 6 -37.65 19.56 -20.17
C GLU A 6 -36.79 18.56 -19.38
N VAL A 7 -37.46 17.59 -18.76
CA VAL A 7 -36.80 16.47 -18.07
C VAL A 7 -36.30 15.52 -19.15
N ILE A 8 -35.01 15.61 -19.46
CA ILE A 8 -34.39 14.76 -20.50
C ILE A 8 -34.34 13.30 -20.04
N TYR A 9 -34.12 13.07 -18.74
CA TYR A 9 -34.01 11.77 -18.08
C TYR A 9 -34.28 11.91 -16.57
N GLU A 10 -34.80 10.87 -15.93
CA GLU A 10 -35.10 10.86 -14.49
C GLU A 10 -33.85 10.61 -13.63
N ALA A 11 -33.81 11.22 -12.45
CA ALA A 11 -32.75 11.01 -11.48
C ALA A 11 -32.78 9.56 -10.95
N GLY A 12 -31.65 8.86 -11.04
CA GLY A 12 -31.51 7.45 -10.61
C GLY A 12 -31.60 6.41 -11.74
N ALA A 13 -31.85 6.83 -12.98
CA ALA A 13 -31.78 5.95 -14.14
C ALA A 13 -30.33 5.62 -14.54
N THR A 14 -30.09 4.39 -15.00
CA THR A 14 -28.78 3.95 -15.52
C THR A 14 -28.43 4.68 -16.82
N VAL A 15 -27.19 5.15 -16.92
CA VAL A 15 -26.68 5.84 -18.12
C VAL A 15 -26.31 4.80 -19.17
N ASP A 16 -27.02 4.81 -20.29
CA ASP A 16 -26.77 3.94 -21.44
C ASP A 16 -26.16 4.70 -22.63
N GLU A 17 -25.68 3.97 -23.64
CA GLU A 17 -25.02 4.56 -24.81
C GLU A 17 -25.96 5.47 -25.63
N LYS A 18 -27.28 5.26 -25.52
CA LYS A 18 -28.31 6.10 -26.16
C LYS A 18 -28.45 7.44 -25.43
N MET A 19 -28.40 7.43 -24.10
CA MET A 19 -28.41 8.63 -23.27
C MET A 19 -27.19 9.50 -23.54
N VAL A 20 -26.00 8.91 -23.66
CA VAL A 20 -24.76 9.64 -23.99
C VAL A 20 -24.88 10.34 -25.36
N LYS A 21 -25.39 9.63 -26.37
CA LYS A 21 -25.64 10.22 -27.71
C LYS A 21 -26.65 11.38 -27.68
N LYS A 22 -27.70 11.25 -26.86
CA LYS A 22 -28.74 12.29 -26.70
C LYS A 22 -28.23 13.51 -25.91
N LEU A 23 -27.35 13.31 -24.94
CA LEU A 23 -26.68 14.39 -24.20
C LEU A 23 -25.70 15.16 -25.11
N HIS A 24 -24.95 14.45 -25.96
CA HIS A 24 -24.08 15.06 -26.97
C HIS A 24 -24.87 15.89 -27.99
N SER A 25 -26.02 15.40 -28.47
CA SER A 25 -26.86 16.18 -29.39
C SER A 25 -27.43 17.46 -28.76
N LEU A 26 -27.52 17.51 -27.43
CA LEU A 26 -28.03 18.65 -26.66
C LEU A 26 -26.92 19.57 -26.14
N HIS A 27 -25.66 19.37 -26.54
CA HIS A 27 -24.50 20.18 -26.15
C HIS A 27 -24.28 20.27 -24.62
N ILE A 28 -24.69 19.23 -23.87
CA ILE A 28 -24.48 19.15 -22.42
C ILE A 28 -23.10 18.52 -22.16
N ASN A 29 -22.15 19.33 -21.70
CA ASN A 29 -20.73 18.94 -21.55
C ASN A 29 -20.39 18.28 -20.19
N GLY A 30 -21.36 18.08 -19.30
CA GLY A 30 -21.12 17.46 -18.00
C GLY A 30 -22.42 17.02 -17.34
N VAL A 31 -22.47 15.74 -16.93
CA VAL A 31 -23.54 15.16 -16.13
C VAL A 31 -22.89 14.43 -14.97
N GLU A 32 -23.29 14.74 -13.74
CA GLU A 32 -22.90 13.96 -12.57
C GLU A 32 -23.62 12.61 -12.60
N VAL A 33 -22.85 11.55 -12.75
CA VAL A 33 -23.37 10.17 -12.76
C VAL A 33 -22.95 9.49 -11.47
N ALA A 34 -23.90 8.92 -10.74
CA ALA A 34 -23.58 7.96 -9.69
C ALA A 34 -23.03 6.71 -10.37
N MET A 35 -21.70 6.58 -10.45
CA MET A 35 -21.10 5.33 -10.87
C MET A 35 -21.44 4.27 -9.83
N GLU A 36 -22.09 3.19 -10.25
CA GLU A 36 -22.16 2.00 -9.42
C GLU A 36 -20.72 1.59 -9.10
N GLY A 37 -20.39 1.60 -7.81
CA GLY A 37 -19.06 1.17 -7.36
C GLY A 37 -18.73 -0.22 -7.90
N HIS A 38 -17.45 -0.53 -8.04
CA HIS A 38 -16.95 -1.79 -8.59
C HIS A 38 -17.81 -2.99 -8.11
N ARG A 39 -18.50 -3.61 -9.08
CA ARG A 39 -19.22 -4.86 -8.86
C ARG A 39 -18.19 -5.99 -8.96
N CYS A 40 -18.23 -6.90 -7.99
CA CYS A 40 -17.31 -8.04 -7.87
C CYS A 40 -18.07 -9.32 -7.49
N SER A 41 -19.31 -9.46 -7.98
CA SER A 41 -20.23 -10.53 -7.62
C SER A 41 -20.07 -11.77 -8.50
N THR A 42 -19.39 -11.66 -9.64
CA THR A 42 -19.14 -12.77 -10.57
C THR A 42 -17.68 -12.82 -11.02
N THR A 43 -17.25 -13.99 -11.48
CA THR A 43 -15.90 -14.17 -12.05
C THR A 43 -15.62 -13.20 -13.20
N THR A 44 -16.59 -12.93 -14.06
CA THR A 44 -16.44 -11.98 -15.18
C THR A 44 -16.19 -10.55 -14.70
N GLU A 45 -16.84 -10.13 -13.61
CA GLU A 45 -16.62 -8.83 -13.00
C GLU A 45 -15.22 -8.72 -12.37
N ILE A 46 -14.75 -9.77 -11.70
CA ILE A 46 -13.38 -9.86 -11.16
C ILE A 46 -12.36 -9.78 -12.31
N LEU A 47 -12.60 -10.52 -13.40
CA LEU A 47 -11.75 -10.48 -14.59
C LEU A 47 -11.72 -9.07 -15.19
N ASN A 48 -12.85 -8.38 -15.32
CA ASN A 48 -12.87 -7.00 -15.81
C ASN A 48 -12.02 -6.03 -14.98
N LEU A 49 -11.81 -6.31 -13.70
CA LEU A 49 -10.91 -5.52 -12.85
C LEU A 49 -9.44 -5.94 -13.07
N PHE A 50 -9.13 -7.23 -12.94
CA PHE A 50 -7.76 -7.72 -12.87
C PHE A 50 -7.18 -8.22 -14.20
N SER A 51 -7.78 -7.85 -15.33
CA SER A 51 -7.30 -8.22 -16.65
C SER A 51 -7.44 -7.07 -17.65
N THR A 52 -6.71 -7.18 -18.75
CA THR A 52 -6.86 -6.29 -19.91
C THR A 52 -7.54 -7.03 -21.04
N ARG A 53 -8.21 -6.30 -21.93
CA ARG A 53 -8.86 -6.87 -23.10
C ARG A 53 -7.94 -6.73 -24.30
N GLU A 54 -7.64 -7.84 -24.96
CA GLU A 54 -6.85 -7.88 -26.18
C GLU A 54 -7.69 -8.46 -27.32
N ILE A 55 -7.61 -7.85 -28.49
CA ILE A 55 -8.21 -8.38 -29.71
C ILE A 55 -7.15 -9.27 -30.38
N ARG A 56 -7.33 -10.58 -30.32
CA ARG A 56 -6.47 -11.54 -30.99
C ARG A 56 -6.95 -11.79 -32.41
N THR A 57 -6.08 -11.52 -33.38
CA THR A 57 -6.30 -11.83 -34.81
C THR A 57 -5.85 -13.23 -35.18
N ASP A 58 -4.99 -13.85 -34.37
CA ASP A 58 -4.61 -15.26 -34.53
C ASP A 58 -5.68 -16.16 -33.88
N THR A 59 -6.52 -16.76 -34.71
CA THR A 59 -7.60 -17.66 -34.29
C THR A 59 -7.25 -19.13 -34.45
N THR A 60 -5.96 -19.48 -34.54
CA THR A 60 -5.52 -20.88 -34.60
C THR A 60 -5.79 -21.61 -33.27
N ALA A 61 -6.03 -22.93 -33.34
CA ALA A 61 -6.34 -23.72 -32.14
C ALA A 61 -5.21 -23.71 -31.09
N ALA A 62 -3.96 -23.54 -31.52
CA ALA A 62 -2.81 -23.43 -30.64
C ALA A 62 -2.74 -22.06 -29.93
N GLY A 63 -3.05 -20.97 -30.64
CA GLY A 63 -3.03 -19.62 -30.08
C GLY A 63 -4.20 -19.33 -29.12
N LEU A 64 -5.33 -20.03 -29.27
CA LEU A 64 -6.53 -19.81 -28.46
C LEU A 64 -6.59 -20.64 -27.17
N ARG A 65 -5.75 -21.67 -27.03
CA ARG A 65 -5.80 -22.59 -25.89
C ARG A 65 -5.45 -21.88 -24.58
N GLY A 66 -6.29 -22.05 -23.56
CA GLY A 66 -6.05 -21.51 -22.22
C GLY A 66 -6.39 -20.01 -22.07
N LEU A 67 -6.74 -19.33 -23.15
CA LEU A 67 -7.27 -17.96 -23.09
C LEU A 67 -8.72 -17.96 -22.60
N ARG A 68 -9.16 -16.82 -22.06
CA ARG A 68 -10.54 -16.61 -21.58
C ARG A 68 -11.25 -15.59 -22.50
N PRO A 69 -12.37 -15.92 -23.14
CA PRO A 69 -13.06 -14.98 -24.02
C PRO A 69 -13.86 -13.96 -23.22
N VAL A 70 -13.99 -12.74 -23.74
CA VAL A 70 -14.78 -11.67 -23.10
C VAL A 70 -16.29 -11.93 -23.20
N ASN A 71 -16.72 -12.48 -24.34
CA ASN A 71 -18.12 -12.78 -24.61
C ASN A 71 -18.31 -14.29 -24.82
N ASP A 72 -19.53 -14.77 -24.58
CA ASP A 72 -19.92 -16.13 -24.91
C ASP A 72 -19.63 -16.45 -26.37
N ILE A 73 -18.88 -17.52 -26.63
CA ILE A 73 -18.65 -18.00 -27.99
C ILE A 73 -19.74 -18.99 -28.32
N LYS A 74 -20.54 -18.70 -29.35
CA LYS A 74 -21.70 -19.51 -29.75
C LYS A 74 -21.51 -20.06 -31.17
N ASP A 75 -21.93 -21.30 -31.37
CA ASP A 75 -22.13 -21.92 -32.68
C ASP A 75 -23.64 -22.08 -32.90
N GLY A 76 -24.23 -21.12 -33.63
CA GLY A 76 -25.69 -20.99 -33.74
C GLY A 76 -26.34 -20.72 -32.38
N SER A 77 -27.18 -21.64 -31.91
CA SER A 77 -27.87 -21.57 -30.61
C SER A 77 -27.09 -22.19 -29.45
N LYS A 78 -25.97 -22.87 -29.71
CA LYS A 78 -25.20 -23.61 -28.69
C LYS A 78 -23.99 -22.80 -28.23
N VAL A 79 -23.89 -22.57 -26.92
CA VAL A 79 -22.70 -21.95 -26.30
C VAL A 79 -21.56 -22.98 -26.29
N LEU A 80 -20.43 -22.64 -26.92
CA LEU A 80 -19.21 -23.45 -26.94
C LEU A 80 -18.35 -23.20 -25.70
N VAL A 81 -18.18 -21.93 -25.32
CA VAL A 81 -17.42 -21.48 -24.15
C VAL A 81 -18.14 -20.26 -23.58
N LYS A 82 -18.35 -20.22 -22.26
CA LYS A 82 -18.93 -19.05 -21.58
C LYS A 82 -17.89 -17.95 -21.41
N ALA A 83 -18.35 -16.70 -21.32
CA ALA A 83 -17.51 -15.56 -20.99
C ALA A 83 -16.68 -15.82 -19.72
N GLY A 84 -15.36 -15.61 -19.80
CA GLY A 84 -14.44 -15.76 -18.67
C GLY A 84 -13.98 -17.20 -18.38
N GLU A 85 -14.52 -18.24 -19.01
CA GLU A 85 -14.03 -19.62 -18.87
C GLU A 85 -12.81 -19.88 -19.78
N LYS A 86 -11.91 -20.78 -19.36
CA LYS A 86 -10.76 -21.16 -20.19
C LYS A 86 -11.18 -21.96 -21.41
N ILE A 87 -10.65 -21.58 -22.56
CA ILE A 87 -10.86 -22.33 -23.81
C ILE A 87 -10.07 -23.65 -23.73
N SER A 88 -10.80 -24.76 -23.69
CA SER A 88 -10.24 -26.11 -23.76
C SER A 88 -9.73 -26.43 -25.17
N GLU A 89 -8.89 -27.47 -25.29
CA GLU A 89 -8.32 -27.86 -26.59
C GLU A 89 -9.41 -28.25 -27.61
N ASP A 90 -10.47 -28.91 -27.16
CA ASP A 90 -11.60 -29.29 -28.00
C ASP A 90 -12.46 -28.10 -28.41
N ALA A 91 -12.59 -27.11 -27.53
CA ALA A 91 -13.27 -25.86 -27.84
C ALA A 91 -12.46 -25.04 -28.85
N ALA A 92 -11.14 -24.94 -28.69
CA ALA A 92 -10.26 -24.23 -29.60
C ALA A 92 -10.35 -24.75 -31.04
N LYS A 93 -10.34 -26.08 -31.24
CA LYS A 93 -10.52 -26.72 -32.56
C LYS A 93 -11.89 -26.43 -33.19
N LYS A 94 -12.94 -26.26 -32.38
CA LYS A 94 -14.29 -25.88 -32.87
C LYS A 94 -14.34 -24.41 -33.25
N ILE A 95 -13.69 -23.55 -32.47
CA ILE A 95 -13.61 -22.10 -32.73
C ILE A 95 -12.82 -21.81 -34.01
N GLU A 96 -11.72 -22.54 -34.24
CA GLU A 96 -10.93 -22.43 -35.47
C GLU A 96 -11.78 -22.76 -36.73
N LYS A 97 -12.69 -23.73 -36.64
CA LYS A 97 -13.62 -24.08 -37.73
C LYS A 97 -14.62 -22.96 -38.05
N LEU A 98 -14.93 -22.08 -37.09
CA LEU A 98 -15.82 -20.94 -37.29
C LEU A 98 -15.17 -19.81 -38.11
N LYS A 99 -13.84 -19.86 -38.33
CA LYS A 99 -13.08 -18.85 -39.11
C LYS A 99 -13.39 -17.41 -38.69
N LEU A 100 -13.42 -17.16 -37.38
CA LEU A 100 -13.58 -15.81 -36.85
C LEU A 100 -12.41 -14.93 -37.29
N LYS A 101 -12.66 -13.67 -37.63
CA LYS A 101 -11.59 -12.72 -38.04
C LYS A 101 -10.74 -12.26 -36.86
N SER A 102 -11.34 -12.21 -35.69
CA SER A 102 -10.70 -11.79 -34.44
C SER A 102 -11.55 -12.24 -33.25
N LEU A 103 -10.90 -12.47 -32.11
CA LEU A 103 -11.54 -12.80 -30.85
C LEU A 103 -11.05 -11.86 -29.75
N GLU A 104 -11.98 -11.31 -28.97
CA GLU A 104 -11.64 -10.52 -27.79
C GLU A 104 -11.44 -11.44 -26.59
N VAL A 105 -10.26 -11.38 -25.98
CA VAL A 105 -9.83 -12.23 -24.87
C VAL A 105 -9.36 -11.40 -23.69
N TYR A 106 -9.54 -11.95 -22.49
CA TYR A 106 -8.93 -11.42 -21.28
C TYR A 106 -7.48 -11.88 -21.18
N VAL A 107 -6.58 -10.92 -21.02
CA VAL A 107 -5.19 -11.12 -20.66
C VAL A 107 -5.09 -10.93 -19.15
N VAL A 108 -5.05 -12.05 -18.43
CA VAL A 108 -5.12 -12.10 -16.97
C VAL A 108 -3.72 -12.33 -16.39
N ASN A 109 -3.45 -11.72 -15.23
CA ASN A 109 -2.23 -12.00 -14.49
C ASN A 109 -2.17 -13.48 -14.05
N ARG A 110 -0.98 -14.10 -14.10
CA ARG A 110 -0.80 -15.51 -13.73
C ARG A 110 -1.32 -15.88 -12.34
N TYR A 111 -1.20 -14.98 -11.36
CA TYR A 111 -1.64 -15.23 -9.98
C TYR A 111 -3.15 -15.23 -9.87
N VAL A 112 -3.79 -14.26 -10.52
CA VAL A 112 -5.26 -14.17 -10.59
C VAL A 112 -5.81 -15.37 -11.36
N ASP A 113 -5.20 -15.72 -12.49
CA ASP A 113 -5.63 -16.84 -13.30
C ASP A 113 -5.49 -18.19 -12.57
N ALA A 114 -4.36 -18.41 -11.88
CA ALA A 114 -4.16 -19.61 -11.07
C ALA A 114 -5.09 -19.68 -9.85
N THR A 115 -5.43 -18.53 -9.25
CA THR A 115 -6.38 -18.46 -8.13
C THR A 115 -7.79 -18.80 -8.61
N LEU A 116 -8.23 -18.23 -9.74
CA LEU A 116 -9.53 -18.53 -10.34
C LEU A 116 -9.67 -19.99 -10.79
N ASP A 117 -8.57 -20.65 -11.19
CA ASP A 117 -8.60 -22.08 -11.54
C ASP A 117 -8.81 -23.00 -10.32
N GLN A 118 -8.38 -22.56 -9.14
CA GLN A 118 -8.51 -23.32 -7.89
C GLN A 118 -9.79 -22.98 -7.12
N ASP A 119 -10.44 -21.86 -7.45
CA ASP A 119 -11.66 -21.39 -6.81
C ASP A 119 -12.86 -22.25 -7.28
N PRO A 120 -13.54 -22.96 -6.37
CA PRO A 120 -14.72 -23.75 -6.73
C PRO A 120 -15.99 -22.90 -6.90
N THR A 121 -15.96 -21.61 -6.54
CA THR A 121 -17.14 -20.75 -6.47
C THR A 121 -17.31 -19.89 -7.72
N HIS A 122 -18.57 -19.65 -8.12
CA HIS A 122 -18.87 -18.93 -9.37
C HIS A 122 -19.68 -17.65 -9.14
N ASP A 123 -20.33 -17.54 -7.98
CA ASP A 123 -21.11 -16.38 -7.57
C ASP A 123 -20.85 -15.98 -6.11
N MET A 124 -21.36 -14.81 -5.75
CA MET A 124 -21.21 -14.23 -4.42
C MET A 124 -21.83 -15.11 -3.31
N ASP A 125 -22.93 -15.80 -3.57
CA ASP A 125 -23.64 -16.54 -2.54
C ASP A 125 -22.89 -17.85 -2.20
N GLU A 126 -22.40 -18.55 -3.21
CA GLU A 126 -21.49 -19.69 -3.06
C GLU A 126 -20.22 -19.30 -2.30
N ALA A 127 -19.60 -18.17 -2.68
CA ALA A 127 -18.40 -17.65 -2.02
C ALA A 127 -18.64 -17.32 -0.54
N LEU A 128 -19.78 -16.70 -0.20
CA LEU A 128 -20.14 -16.40 1.18
C LEU A 128 -20.34 -17.66 2.01
N ILE A 129 -21.00 -18.68 1.46
CA ILE A 129 -21.22 -19.96 2.14
C ILE A 129 -19.90 -20.69 2.35
N ASP A 130 -19.02 -20.72 1.35
CA ASP A 130 -17.69 -21.35 1.47
C ASP A 130 -16.86 -20.67 2.57
N ILE A 131 -16.82 -19.34 2.59
CA ILE A 131 -16.13 -18.59 3.66
C ILE A 131 -16.75 -18.90 5.03
N TYR A 132 -18.08 -18.97 5.13
CA TYR A 132 -18.76 -19.31 6.39
C TYR A 132 -18.33 -20.69 6.91
N HIS A 133 -18.29 -21.70 6.05
CA HIS A 133 -17.87 -23.05 6.43
C HIS A 133 -16.39 -23.13 6.85
N ARG A 134 -15.51 -22.32 6.24
CA ARG A 134 -14.10 -22.23 6.65
C ARG A 134 -13.95 -21.61 8.04
N ILE A 135 -14.78 -20.62 8.38
CA ILE A 135 -14.75 -19.96 9.70
C ILE A 135 -15.43 -20.81 10.78
N ARG A 136 -16.57 -21.44 10.44
CA ARG A 136 -17.39 -22.24 11.34
C ARG A 136 -17.63 -23.65 10.77
N PRO A 137 -16.63 -24.53 10.89
CA PRO A 137 -16.75 -25.89 10.38
C PRO A 137 -17.83 -26.65 11.15
N GLY A 138 -18.83 -27.17 10.44
CA GLY A 138 -19.92 -27.99 11.00
C GLY A 138 -21.22 -27.23 11.31
N ASP A 139 -21.22 -25.91 11.30
CA ASP A 139 -22.46 -25.13 11.45
C ASP A 139 -23.24 -25.10 10.12
N PRO A 140 -24.58 -25.25 10.13
CA PRO A 140 -25.38 -25.07 8.93
C PRO A 140 -25.27 -23.62 8.43
N ALA A 141 -24.97 -23.45 7.15
CA ALA A 141 -24.86 -22.15 6.50
C ALA A 141 -26.15 -21.83 5.74
N THR A 142 -26.64 -20.60 5.92
CA THR A 142 -27.65 -19.99 5.03
C THR A 142 -27.02 -18.75 4.40
N GLN A 143 -27.51 -18.34 3.23
CA GLN A 143 -26.99 -17.12 2.57
C GLN A 143 -27.07 -15.90 3.49
N GLU A 144 -28.17 -15.76 4.23
CA GLU A 144 -28.38 -14.64 5.16
C GLU A 144 -27.42 -14.72 6.36
N SER A 145 -27.21 -15.90 6.95
CA SER A 145 -26.29 -16.05 8.08
C SER A 145 -24.84 -15.79 7.66
N ALA A 146 -24.44 -16.27 6.49
CA ALA A 146 -23.12 -16.03 5.90
C ALA A 146 -22.88 -14.54 5.61
N ARG A 147 -23.85 -13.88 4.98
CA ARG A 147 -23.79 -12.43 4.68
C ARG A 147 -23.72 -11.59 5.95
N SER A 148 -24.53 -11.92 6.94
CA SER A 148 -24.55 -11.24 8.24
C SER A 148 -23.22 -11.40 8.97
N LEU A 149 -22.64 -12.61 8.95
CA LEU A 149 -21.32 -12.87 9.53
C LEU A 149 -20.25 -11.98 8.87
N MET A 150 -20.16 -11.99 7.53
CA MET A 150 -19.18 -11.19 6.81
C MET A 150 -19.35 -9.69 7.04
N THR A 151 -20.60 -9.22 7.07
CA THR A 151 -20.91 -7.83 7.40
C THR A 151 -20.42 -7.45 8.79
N SER A 152 -20.62 -8.32 9.77
CA SER A 152 -20.18 -8.08 11.15
C SER A 152 -18.65 -8.07 11.31
N TYR A 153 -17.90 -8.74 10.43
CA TYR A 153 -16.44 -8.85 10.53
C TYR A 153 -15.70 -7.65 9.93
N PHE A 154 -16.16 -7.14 8.79
CA PHE A 154 -15.42 -6.11 8.04
C PHE A 154 -16.14 -4.78 7.89
N PHE A 155 -17.47 -4.78 7.98
CA PHE A 155 -18.29 -3.60 7.66
C PHE A 155 -19.04 -3.03 8.87
N ASP A 156 -19.15 -3.77 9.98
CA ASP A 156 -19.66 -3.26 11.25
C ASP A 156 -18.58 -2.48 11.99
N THR A 157 -18.69 -1.15 11.97
CA THR A 157 -17.77 -0.21 12.63
C THR A 157 -17.68 -0.42 14.15
N ARG A 158 -18.65 -1.12 14.75
CA ARG A 158 -18.63 -1.45 16.18
C ARG A 158 -17.57 -2.51 16.49
N ARG A 159 -17.38 -3.47 15.57
CA ARG A 159 -16.48 -4.63 15.71
C ARG A 159 -15.15 -4.44 14.99
N TYR A 160 -15.16 -3.75 13.86
CA TYR A 160 -14.00 -3.50 13.03
C TYR A 160 -13.78 -2.00 12.85
N ASP A 161 -12.61 -1.50 13.22
CA ASP A 161 -12.28 -0.08 13.17
C ASP A 161 -10.79 0.07 12.87
N LEU A 162 -10.46 0.56 11.67
CA LEU A 162 -9.08 0.90 11.28
C LEU A 162 -8.49 2.04 12.11
N ALA A 163 -9.32 2.79 12.83
CA ALA A 163 -9.04 4.11 13.35
C ALA A 163 -8.57 5.10 12.27
N ARG A 164 -8.41 6.36 12.65
CA ARG A 164 -7.91 7.41 11.74
C ARG A 164 -6.52 7.07 11.20
N VAL A 165 -5.64 6.56 12.07
CA VAL A 165 -4.26 6.20 11.71
C VAL A 165 -4.20 5.05 10.71
N GLY A 166 -5.02 4.01 10.87
CA GLY A 166 -5.02 2.87 9.94
C GLY A 166 -5.53 3.28 8.57
N ARG A 167 -6.59 4.11 8.50
CA ARG A 167 -7.06 4.70 7.25
C ARG A 167 -5.99 5.59 6.59
N TYR A 168 -5.35 6.48 7.34
CA TYR A 168 -4.25 7.31 6.86
C TYR A 168 -3.11 6.47 6.25
N LYS A 169 -2.67 5.42 6.96
CA LYS A 169 -1.60 4.52 6.48
C LYS A 169 -2.02 3.75 5.24
N LEU A 170 -3.24 3.20 5.21
CA LEU A 170 -3.76 2.47 4.06
C LEU A 170 -3.83 3.36 2.82
N ASN A 171 -4.32 4.60 3.00
CA ASN A 171 -4.37 5.59 1.94
C ASN A 171 -3.00 5.95 1.40
N LYS A 172 -2.05 6.28 2.29
CA LYS A 172 -0.68 6.61 1.91
C LYS A 172 -0.01 5.44 1.17
N LYS A 173 -0.20 4.21 1.64
CA LYS A 173 0.43 3.01 1.07
C LYS A 173 -0.15 2.64 -0.30
N LEU A 174 -1.47 2.73 -0.46
CA LEU A 174 -2.16 2.33 -1.68
C LEU A 174 -2.38 3.48 -2.68
N GLY A 175 -1.97 4.69 -2.32
CA GLY A 175 -2.21 5.91 -3.11
C GLY A 175 -3.70 6.24 -3.24
N LEU A 176 -4.48 5.99 -2.17
CA LEU A 176 -5.90 6.29 -2.11
C LEU A 176 -6.15 7.65 -1.44
N ASN A 177 -7.24 8.30 -1.81
CA ASN A 177 -7.65 9.59 -1.24
C ASN A 177 -9.04 9.51 -0.58
N LEU A 178 -9.23 8.49 0.26
CA LEU A 178 -10.47 8.29 1.00
C LEU A 178 -10.49 9.14 2.28
N PRO A 179 -11.64 9.69 2.71
CA PRO A 179 -11.75 10.43 3.96
C PRO A 179 -11.31 9.62 5.20
N GLU A 180 -10.68 10.27 6.19
CA GLU A 180 -10.17 9.62 7.41
C GLU A 180 -11.26 9.07 8.35
N ASP A 181 -12.50 9.54 8.20
CA ASP A 181 -13.67 9.08 8.95
C ASP A 181 -14.21 7.74 8.42
N VAL A 182 -13.80 7.32 7.21
CA VAL A 182 -14.09 5.99 6.69
C VAL A 182 -13.21 4.96 7.38
N ARG A 183 -13.71 4.36 8.46
CA ARG A 183 -12.94 3.46 9.34
C ARG A 183 -13.14 1.97 9.07
N ALA A 184 -14.06 1.59 8.19
CA ALA A 184 -14.18 0.23 7.69
C ALA A 184 -13.34 0.04 6.43
N VAL A 185 -12.96 -1.21 6.11
CA VAL A 185 -12.33 -1.54 4.83
C VAL A 185 -13.36 -1.37 3.71
N THR A 186 -12.95 -0.78 2.60
CA THR A 186 -13.78 -0.57 1.42
C THR A 186 -13.43 -1.56 0.31
N ARG A 187 -14.29 -1.67 -0.70
CA ARG A 187 -14.01 -2.48 -1.88
C ARG A 187 -12.78 -1.98 -2.65
N GLU A 188 -12.62 -0.67 -2.74
CA GLU A 188 -11.47 -0.05 -3.39
C GLU A 188 -10.15 -0.42 -2.68
N ASP A 189 -10.15 -0.43 -1.34
CA ASP A 189 -9.01 -0.89 -0.55
C ASP A 189 -8.60 -2.31 -0.95
N LEU A 190 -9.56 -3.25 -0.97
CA LEU A 190 -9.30 -4.65 -1.29
C LEU A 190 -8.73 -4.82 -2.70
N ILE A 191 -9.30 -4.11 -3.68
CA ILE A 191 -8.82 -4.13 -5.07
C ILE A 191 -7.37 -3.63 -5.14
N LYS A 192 -7.08 -2.49 -4.50
CA LYS A 192 -5.71 -1.94 -4.46
C LYS A 192 -4.74 -2.83 -3.71
N ILE A 193 -5.15 -3.49 -2.64
CA ILE A 193 -4.31 -4.46 -1.90
C ILE A 193 -3.91 -5.61 -2.83
N ILE A 194 -4.86 -6.17 -3.59
CA ILE A 194 -4.55 -7.26 -4.53
C ILE A 194 -3.57 -6.79 -5.61
N TYR A 195 -3.80 -5.61 -6.20
CA TYR A 195 -2.83 -5.02 -7.13
C TYR A 195 -1.46 -4.80 -6.51
N TYR A 196 -1.40 -4.36 -5.25
CA TYR A 196 -0.15 -4.14 -4.53
C TYR A 196 0.61 -5.46 -4.31
N ILE A 197 -0.09 -6.54 -3.95
CA ILE A 197 0.50 -7.88 -3.76
C ILE A 197 1.02 -8.46 -5.08
N ILE A 198 0.23 -8.37 -6.15
CA ILE A 198 0.67 -8.75 -7.50
C ILE A 198 1.91 -7.94 -7.86
N GLY A 199 1.87 -6.64 -7.56
CA GLY A 199 2.96 -5.71 -7.79
C GLY A 199 4.26 -6.11 -7.12
N LEU A 200 4.22 -6.43 -5.82
CA LEU A 200 5.39 -6.88 -5.06
C LEU A 200 6.04 -8.12 -5.68
N SER A 201 5.23 -9.09 -6.10
CA SER A 201 5.78 -10.32 -6.65
C SER A 201 6.45 -10.11 -8.01
N GLU A 202 5.92 -9.23 -8.85
CA GLU A 202 6.49 -8.92 -10.15
C GLU A 202 7.73 -8.02 -10.02
N ALA A 203 7.71 -7.05 -9.12
CA ALA A 203 8.87 -6.22 -8.79
C ALA A 203 10.05 -7.08 -8.31
N GLY A 204 9.81 -8.06 -7.43
CA GLY A 204 10.83 -9.01 -7.00
C GLY A 204 11.39 -9.85 -8.15
N ALA A 205 10.55 -10.29 -9.09
CA ALA A 205 10.98 -11.02 -10.28
C ALA A 205 11.82 -10.15 -11.24
N LEU A 206 11.40 -8.89 -11.44
CA LEU A 206 12.13 -7.91 -12.26
C LEU A 206 13.49 -7.59 -11.66
N VAL A 207 13.56 -7.32 -10.34
CA VAL A 207 14.80 -7.05 -9.63
C VAL A 207 15.73 -8.27 -9.66
N ALA A 208 15.21 -9.49 -9.47
CA ALA A 208 16.02 -10.72 -9.59
C ALA A 208 16.59 -10.92 -11.01
N HIS A 209 15.80 -10.59 -12.04
CA HIS A 209 16.25 -10.61 -13.44
C HIS A 209 17.28 -9.54 -13.75
N LEU A 210 17.15 -8.34 -13.18
CA LEU A 210 18.12 -7.25 -13.35
C LEU A 210 19.41 -7.49 -12.54
N ASN A 211 19.33 -8.10 -11.35
CA ASN A 211 20.45 -8.32 -10.43
C ASN A 211 21.39 -9.48 -10.78
N THR A 212 21.10 -10.31 -11.79
CA THR A 212 21.92 -11.50 -12.04
C THR A 212 22.66 -11.44 -13.38
N ALA A 213 23.86 -10.85 -13.36
CA ALA A 213 25.00 -11.15 -14.25
C ALA A 213 24.81 -11.10 -15.80
N ASN A 214 23.61 -10.85 -16.31
CA ASN A 214 23.28 -10.93 -17.73
C ASN A 214 23.23 -9.57 -18.42
N LEU A 215 22.91 -8.50 -17.68
CA LEU A 215 22.82 -7.15 -18.27
C LEU A 215 24.20 -6.59 -18.64
N GLN A 216 25.20 -6.75 -17.77
CA GLN A 216 26.60 -6.43 -18.08
C GLN A 216 27.19 -7.32 -19.19
N LYS A 217 26.81 -8.60 -19.27
CA LYS A 217 27.26 -9.51 -20.34
C LYS A 217 26.66 -9.19 -21.71
N ARG A 218 25.47 -8.59 -21.75
CA ARG A 218 24.73 -8.27 -22.99
C ARG A 218 24.88 -6.82 -23.44
N LEU A 219 25.47 -5.96 -22.61
CA LEU A 219 25.82 -4.58 -22.96
C LEU A 219 26.60 -4.48 -24.29
N PRO A 220 27.60 -5.33 -24.56
CA PRO A 220 28.36 -5.29 -25.83
C PRO A 220 27.51 -5.67 -27.05
N GLU A 221 26.53 -6.57 -26.89
CA GLU A 221 25.61 -6.96 -27.97
C GLU A 221 24.63 -5.83 -28.30
N LEU A 222 24.19 -5.10 -27.27
CA LEU A 222 23.31 -3.93 -27.41
C LEU A 222 24.02 -2.76 -28.08
N GLU A 223 25.28 -2.50 -27.71
CA GLU A 223 26.13 -1.49 -28.34
C GLU A 223 26.25 -1.74 -29.84
N LYS A 224 26.54 -2.99 -30.23
CA LYS A 224 26.65 -3.37 -31.64
C LYS A 224 25.32 -3.21 -32.39
N ALA A 225 24.21 -3.56 -31.76
CA ALA A 225 22.88 -3.39 -32.35
C ALA A 225 22.51 -1.91 -32.56
N VAL A 226 22.95 -1.01 -31.67
CA VAL A 226 22.77 0.45 -31.83
C VAL A 226 23.60 0.97 -32.99
N GLU A 227 24.88 0.56 -33.09
CA GLU A 227 25.75 0.97 -34.20
C GLU A 227 25.22 0.51 -35.56
N ASP A 228 24.65 -0.68 -35.63
CA ASP A 228 24.04 -1.21 -36.85
C ASP A 228 22.72 -0.49 -37.17
N ALA A 229 21.92 -0.14 -36.15
CA ALA A 229 20.72 0.68 -36.32
C ALA A 229 21.04 2.12 -36.75
N GLU A 230 22.12 2.73 -36.25
CA GLU A 230 22.57 4.07 -36.68
C GLU A 230 22.96 4.09 -38.17
N LYS A 231 23.59 3.03 -38.67
CA LYS A 231 23.97 2.92 -40.09
C LYS A 231 22.78 2.72 -41.02
N ALA A 232 21.68 2.17 -40.51
CA ALA A 232 20.47 1.88 -41.27
C ALA A 232 19.36 2.93 -41.10
N ALA A 233 19.53 3.89 -40.19
CA ALA A 233 18.52 4.87 -39.82
C ALA A 233 18.37 6.02 -40.82
N SER A 234 17.15 6.53 -40.93
CA SER A 234 16.84 7.76 -41.68
C SER A 234 17.18 9.03 -40.88
N GLU A 235 17.32 10.18 -41.54
CA GLU A 235 17.63 11.46 -40.87
C GLU A 235 16.62 11.85 -39.76
N GLU A 236 15.35 11.43 -39.89
CA GLU A 236 14.31 11.64 -38.87
C GLU A 236 14.50 10.76 -37.62
N GLU A 237 15.11 9.58 -37.74
CA GLU A 237 15.34 8.66 -36.63
C GLU A 237 16.60 9.01 -35.81
N LEU A 238 17.52 9.75 -36.43
CA LEU A 238 18.73 10.32 -35.83
C LEU A 238 18.51 11.72 -35.23
N ALA A 239 17.42 12.40 -35.60
CA ALA A 239 17.06 13.72 -35.08
C ALA A 239 16.72 13.69 -33.57
N PRO A 240 16.80 14.84 -32.85
CA PRO A 240 16.43 14.92 -31.43
C PRO A 240 14.96 14.47 -31.22
N GLY A 241 14.78 13.30 -30.61
CA GLY A 241 13.46 12.68 -30.39
C GLY A 241 13.15 11.47 -31.29
N GLY A 242 13.99 11.22 -32.29
CA GLY A 242 13.97 10.02 -33.12
C GLY A 242 14.31 8.75 -32.33
N ARG A 243 13.89 7.58 -32.85
CA ARG A 243 14.00 6.29 -32.16
C ARG A 243 15.45 5.93 -31.82
N VAL A 244 16.36 6.09 -32.78
CA VAL A 244 17.78 5.73 -32.61
C VAL A 244 18.48 6.73 -31.69
N TYR A 245 18.12 8.01 -31.77
CA TYR A 245 18.59 9.05 -30.85
C TYR A 245 18.22 8.77 -29.38
N LYS A 246 16.97 8.38 -29.11
CA LYS A 246 16.50 7.99 -27.77
C LYS A 246 17.21 6.74 -27.26
N PHE A 247 17.43 5.76 -28.15
CA PHE A 247 18.12 4.52 -27.80
C PHE A 247 19.57 4.78 -27.37
N LYS A 248 20.27 5.68 -28.08
CA LYS A 248 21.63 6.12 -27.74
C LYS A 248 21.71 6.83 -26.38
N GLN A 249 20.79 7.77 -26.12
CA GLN A 249 20.73 8.46 -24.83
C GLN A 249 20.50 7.49 -23.66
N CYS A 250 19.61 6.52 -23.83
CA CYS A 250 19.31 5.56 -22.77
C CYS A 250 20.50 4.62 -22.50
N LEU A 251 21.22 4.20 -23.55
CA LEU A 251 22.41 3.36 -23.41
C LEU A 251 23.57 4.10 -22.70
N GLU A 252 23.77 5.39 -22.99
CA GLU A 252 24.73 6.23 -22.26
C GLU A 252 24.37 6.41 -20.78
N LYS A 253 23.07 6.46 -20.46
CA LYS A 253 22.61 6.51 -19.06
C LYS A 253 22.86 5.18 -18.35
N LEU A 254 22.53 4.04 -18.95
CA LEU A 254 22.81 2.71 -18.39
C LEU A 254 24.30 2.51 -18.07
N ARG A 255 25.20 3.07 -18.89
CA ARG A 255 26.65 3.01 -18.66
C ARG A 255 27.11 3.70 -17.38
N LYS A 256 26.33 4.66 -16.87
CA LYS A 256 26.65 5.48 -15.70
C LYS A 256 26.02 4.96 -14.40
N VAL A 257 25.13 3.98 -14.48
CA VAL A 257 24.38 3.43 -13.34
C VAL A 257 25.24 2.36 -12.65
N ARG A 258 25.57 2.53 -11.36
CA ARG A 258 26.18 1.44 -10.56
C ARG A 258 25.08 0.44 -10.18
N LEU A 259 25.43 -0.83 -9.94
CA LEU A 259 24.44 -1.86 -9.56
C LEU A 259 23.56 -1.47 -8.35
N GLY A 260 24.05 -0.60 -7.46
CA GLY A 260 23.28 -0.06 -6.33
C GLY A 260 22.35 1.11 -6.67
N ASP A 261 22.48 1.73 -7.85
CA ASP A 261 21.71 2.91 -8.27
C ASP A 261 20.50 2.56 -9.15
N LEU A 262 20.34 1.27 -9.53
CA LEU A 262 19.24 0.73 -10.35
C LEU A 262 17.85 0.90 -9.71
N PHE A 263 17.78 1.39 -8.48
CA PHE A 263 16.55 1.59 -7.72
C PHE A 263 15.93 2.99 -7.89
N THR A 264 16.52 3.88 -8.70
CA THR A 264 15.90 5.19 -8.99
C THR A 264 14.85 5.10 -10.11
N GLU A 265 13.70 5.74 -9.88
CA GLU A 265 12.51 5.76 -10.74
C GLU A 265 12.81 6.19 -12.20
N SER A 266 13.81 7.07 -12.39
CA SER A 266 14.27 7.50 -13.71
C SER A 266 14.99 6.40 -14.50
N VAL A 267 15.80 5.58 -13.82
CA VAL A 267 16.63 4.54 -14.43
C VAL A 267 15.77 3.38 -14.91
N LEU A 268 14.74 2.99 -14.15
CA LEU A 268 13.81 1.91 -14.52
C LEU A 268 12.93 2.28 -15.73
N LYS A 269 12.54 3.55 -15.85
CA LYS A 269 11.79 4.07 -17.01
C LYS A 269 12.64 3.99 -18.28
N ASP A 270 13.89 4.43 -18.19
CA ASP A 270 14.84 4.38 -19.31
C ASP A 270 15.17 2.92 -19.70
N THR A 271 15.25 2.01 -18.74
CA THR A 271 15.54 0.58 -18.97
C THR A 271 14.39 -0.15 -19.70
N ARG A 272 13.13 0.21 -19.43
CA ARG A 272 11.97 -0.33 -20.15
C ARG A 272 11.93 0.14 -21.61
N GLU A 273 12.21 1.42 -21.85
CA GLU A 273 12.29 1.95 -23.22
C GLU A 273 13.37 1.22 -24.04
N LEU A 274 14.52 0.92 -23.42
CA LEU A 274 15.59 0.11 -24.03
C LEU A 274 15.15 -1.31 -24.39
N LEU A 275 14.48 -2.01 -23.48
CA LEU A 275 14.05 -3.41 -23.72
C LEU A 275 13.07 -3.53 -24.89
N SER A 276 12.24 -2.51 -25.12
CA SER A 276 11.26 -2.43 -26.21
C SER A 276 11.86 -2.20 -27.61
N LEU A 277 13.12 -1.77 -27.67
CA LEU A 277 13.79 -1.34 -28.90
C LEU A 277 14.75 -2.39 -29.49
N ILE A 278 14.94 -3.54 -28.81
CA ILE A 278 15.83 -4.61 -29.28
C ILE A 278 15.03 -5.61 -30.15
N PRO A 279 15.50 -5.95 -31.37
CA PRO A 279 14.78 -6.84 -32.30
C PRO A 279 14.49 -8.26 -31.77
N ASN A 280 15.16 -8.67 -30.68
CA ASN A 280 14.91 -9.90 -29.93
C ASN A 280 14.74 -9.65 -28.41
N GLY A 281 14.64 -8.38 -27.96
CA GLY A 281 14.28 -8.02 -26.58
C GLY A 281 12.86 -8.45 -26.26
N ASN A 282 11.97 -8.33 -27.25
CA ASN A 282 10.63 -8.90 -27.22
C ASN A 282 10.62 -10.40 -26.90
N ARG A 283 11.72 -11.15 -27.15
CA ARG A 283 11.80 -12.58 -26.86
C ARG A 283 12.17 -12.94 -25.41
N LEU A 284 12.81 -12.04 -24.67
CA LEU A 284 13.00 -12.19 -23.22
C LEU A 284 11.84 -11.63 -22.42
N ILE A 285 11.09 -10.72 -23.04
CA ILE A 285 9.81 -10.23 -22.57
C ILE A 285 8.71 -11.28 -22.85
N SER A 286 8.83 -12.05 -23.94
CA SER A 286 7.78 -12.96 -24.43
C SER A 286 7.53 -14.23 -23.63
N ASP A 287 8.34 -14.58 -22.63
CA ASP A 287 8.02 -15.69 -21.74
C ASP A 287 6.97 -15.31 -20.67
N THR A 288 6.53 -14.05 -20.67
CA THR A 288 5.33 -13.57 -19.97
C THR A 288 4.45 -12.78 -20.94
N PRO A 289 3.27 -13.29 -21.35
CA PRO A 289 2.49 -12.70 -22.45
C PRO A 289 1.81 -11.34 -22.20
N ALA A 290 2.06 -10.67 -21.07
CA ALA A 290 1.25 -9.54 -20.60
C ALA A 290 2.13 -8.41 -20.04
N ASP A 291 2.83 -7.73 -20.96
CA ASP A 291 3.52 -6.48 -20.71
C ASP A 291 2.66 -5.48 -19.93
N LEU A 292 2.88 -5.48 -18.61
CA LEU A 292 2.82 -4.35 -17.69
C LEU A 292 1.84 -3.24 -18.09
N TYR A 293 0.62 -3.31 -17.54
CA TYR A 293 -0.31 -2.19 -17.40
C TYR A 293 0.46 -0.86 -17.25
N ALA A 294 0.38 0.09 -18.18
CA ALA A 294 1.17 1.32 -18.06
C ALA A 294 0.94 2.06 -16.72
N GLU A 295 -0.28 2.00 -16.17
CA GLU A 295 -0.61 2.52 -14.83
C GLU A 295 -0.09 1.64 -13.68
N THR A 296 -0.18 0.30 -13.79
CA THR A 296 0.36 -0.60 -12.76
C THR A 296 1.88 -0.64 -12.82
N ALA A 297 2.51 -0.37 -13.97
CA ALA A 297 3.95 -0.31 -14.20
C ALA A 297 4.60 0.90 -13.52
N ILE A 298 3.88 2.03 -13.41
CA ILE A 298 4.27 3.21 -12.63
C ILE A 298 4.09 2.92 -11.13
N ARG A 299 3.03 2.20 -10.73
CA ARG A 299 2.83 1.79 -9.32
C ARG A 299 3.75 0.64 -8.87
N LEU A 300 4.13 -0.25 -9.77
CA LEU A 300 5.04 -1.39 -9.61
C LEU A 300 6.46 -0.92 -9.23
N VAL A 301 6.86 0.27 -9.67
CA VAL A 301 8.16 0.87 -9.32
C VAL A 301 8.18 1.39 -7.87
N ALA A 302 7.01 1.62 -7.27
CA ALA A 302 6.85 2.07 -5.89
C ALA A 302 6.50 0.93 -4.90
N CYS A 303 6.37 -0.32 -5.38
CA CYS A 303 6.05 -1.47 -4.53
C CYS A 303 7.33 -2.07 -3.94
N SER A 304 7.58 -1.79 -2.65
CA SER A 304 8.64 -2.41 -1.86
C SER A 304 8.06 -3.23 -0.70
N THR A 305 8.80 -4.25 -0.27
CA THR A 305 8.50 -4.96 0.97
C THR A 305 8.66 -4.01 2.14
N ASP A 306 7.68 -4.01 3.03
CA ASP A 306 7.74 -3.17 4.23
C ASP A 306 8.71 -3.74 5.25
N ASP A 307 9.51 -2.85 5.84
CA ASP A 307 10.26 -3.16 7.04
C ASP A 307 9.37 -2.91 8.26
N ILE A 308 9.00 -3.99 8.95
CA ILE A 308 8.14 -3.95 10.14
C ILE A 308 8.83 -3.18 11.28
N ASP A 309 10.17 -3.17 11.31
CA ASP A 309 10.95 -2.56 12.39
C ASP A 309 11.17 -1.05 12.22
N HIS A 310 11.00 -0.52 11.01
CA HIS A 310 11.04 0.90 10.74
C HIS A 310 9.97 1.67 11.54
N LEU A 311 10.34 2.80 12.15
CA LEU A 311 9.43 3.61 12.99
C LEU A 311 8.30 4.28 12.21
N GLU A 312 8.30 4.19 10.88
CA GLU A 312 7.10 4.55 10.11
C GLU A 312 5.96 3.55 10.36
N ASN A 313 6.27 2.28 10.66
CA ASN A 313 5.31 1.20 10.82
C ASN A 313 5.00 0.90 12.30
N LYS A 314 5.73 1.53 13.22
CA LYS A 314 5.52 1.45 14.67
C LYS A 314 5.05 2.79 15.22
N ARG A 315 3.97 2.76 16.00
CA ARG A 315 3.47 3.95 16.71
C ARG A 315 3.46 3.75 18.21
N VAL A 316 3.58 4.84 18.94
CA VAL A 316 3.42 4.89 20.40
C VAL A 316 1.94 5.07 20.71
N ARG A 317 1.36 4.17 21.51
CA ARG A 317 0.02 4.36 22.07
C ARG A 317 0.13 5.06 23.42
N SER A 318 -0.57 6.18 23.55
CA SER A 318 -0.61 6.91 24.82
C SER A 318 -1.57 6.25 25.82
N VAL A 319 -1.44 6.62 27.09
CA VAL A 319 -2.36 6.16 28.16
C VAL A 319 -3.82 6.50 27.81
N GLY A 320 -4.06 7.67 27.22
CA GLY A 320 -5.40 8.11 26.85
C GLY A 320 -6.04 7.21 25.79
N GLU A 321 -5.28 6.83 24.76
CA GLU A 321 -5.74 5.93 23.70
C GLU A 321 -6.07 4.53 24.24
N LEU A 322 -5.16 3.95 25.04
CA LEU A 322 -5.38 2.63 25.62
C LEU A 322 -6.59 2.61 26.58
N LEU A 323 -6.76 3.68 27.36
CA LEU A 323 -7.92 3.82 28.23
C LEU A 323 -9.22 4.00 27.43
N GLN A 324 -9.18 4.77 26.33
CA GLN A 324 -10.33 4.94 25.43
C GLN A 324 -10.80 3.59 24.87
N ASP A 325 -9.90 2.72 24.45
CA ASP A 325 -10.24 1.38 23.95
C ASP A 325 -10.93 0.53 25.04
N GLN A 326 -10.42 0.56 26.27
CA GLN A 326 -11.05 -0.14 27.39
C GLN A 326 -12.42 0.44 27.75
N LEU A 327 -12.56 1.76 27.72
CA LEU A 327 -13.83 2.45 27.95
C LEU A 327 -14.84 2.11 26.86
N ARG A 328 -14.44 2.07 25.58
CA ARG A 328 -15.28 1.65 24.46
C ARG A 328 -15.88 0.27 24.72
N MET A 329 -15.06 -0.70 25.13
CA MET A 329 -15.53 -2.04 25.52
C MET A 329 -16.46 -2.01 26.74
N GLY A 330 -16.20 -1.11 27.70
CA GLY A 330 -17.10 -0.84 28.83
C GLY A 330 -18.47 -0.33 28.38
N PHE A 331 -18.51 0.62 27.45
CA PHE A 331 -19.74 1.18 26.89
C PHE A 331 -20.51 0.16 26.06
N LEU A 332 -19.85 -0.66 25.24
CA LEU A 332 -20.52 -1.74 24.49
C LEU A 332 -21.20 -2.75 25.43
N ARG A 333 -20.56 -3.08 26.56
CA ARG A 333 -21.17 -3.94 27.60
C ARG A 333 -22.34 -3.25 28.30
N MET A 334 -22.22 -1.95 28.60
CA MET A 334 -23.31 -1.17 29.18
C MET A 334 -24.51 -1.10 28.23
N GLU A 335 -24.29 -0.86 26.93
CA GLU A 335 -25.33 -0.85 25.90
C GLU A 335 -26.08 -2.19 25.86
N LYS A 336 -25.34 -3.31 25.88
CA LYS A 336 -25.95 -4.65 25.89
C LYS A 336 -26.86 -4.85 27.11
N VAL A 337 -26.38 -4.53 28.31
CA VAL A 337 -27.17 -4.64 29.55
C VAL A 337 -28.38 -3.71 29.51
N ALA A 338 -28.23 -2.50 28.96
CA ALA A 338 -29.33 -1.56 28.81
C ALA A 338 -30.42 -2.11 27.87
N LYS A 339 -30.05 -2.70 26.72
CA LYS A 339 -31.00 -3.33 25.78
C LYS A 339 -31.75 -4.50 26.41
N GLU A 340 -31.05 -5.36 27.14
CA GLU A 340 -31.66 -6.48 27.87
C GLU A 340 -32.68 -5.96 28.89
N ARG A 341 -32.32 -4.95 29.69
CA ARG A 341 -33.22 -4.33 30.67
C ARG A 341 -34.43 -3.66 30.04
N MET A 342 -34.26 -2.94 28.92
CA MET A 342 -35.37 -2.32 28.20
C MET A 342 -36.36 -3.34 27.65
N THR A 343 -35.92 -4.57 27.34
CA THR A 343 -36.79 -5.63 26.84
C THR A 343 -37.52 -6.36 27.98
N SER A 344 -36.90 -6.46 29.16
CA SER A 344 -37.45 -7.19 30.30
C SER A 344 -38.30 -6.35 31.26
N LEU A 345 -38.16 -5.02 31.25
CA LEU A 345 -38.90 -4.13 32.16
C LEU A 345 -40.22 -3.67 31.56
N ASP A 346 -41.24 -3.49 32.41
CA ASP A 346 -42.52 -2.92 32.00
C ASP A 346 -42.38 -1.46 31.53
N PRO A 347 -43.01 -1.05 30.42
CA PRO A 347 -42.86 0.28 29.83
C PRO A 347 -43.13 1.45 30.78
N GLU A 348 -44.01 1.27 31.78
CA GLU A 348 -44.36 2.30 32.76
C GLU A 348 -43.25 2.55 33.80
N ASN A 349 -42.33 1.59 33.99
CA ASN A 349 -41.26 1.65 34.99
C ASN A 349 -39.87 1.96 34.38
N VAL A 350 -39.82 2.33 33.09
CA VAL A 350 -38.59 2.60 32.35
C VAL A 350 -38.03 3.98 32.70
N ILE A 351 -37.15 4.04 33.71
CA ILE A 351 -36.39 5.24 34.08
C ILE A 351 -34.92 5.08 33.64
N PRO A 352 -34.27 6.08 33.01
CA PRO A 352 -32.88 5.98 32.54
C PRO A 352 -31.88 5.52 33.59
N GLN A 353 -32.05 5.95 34.85
CA GLN A 353 -31.19 5.57 35.97
C GLN A 353 -31.25 4.07 36.31
N VAL A 354 -32.38 3.41 36.07
CA VAL A 354 -32.56 1.97 36.30
C VAL A 354 -31.97 1.15 35.15
N ILE A 355 -32.03 1.68 33.93
CA ILE A 355 -31.52 1.01 32.72
C ILE A 355 -30.00 1.09 32.66
N LEU A 356 -29.41 2.25 32.95
CA LEU A 356 -27.97 2.48 32.82
C LEU A 356 -27.21 1.99 34.05
N SER A 357 -26.36 0.98 33.85
CA SER A 357 -25.48 0.44 34.90
C SER A 357 -24.04 0.90 34.69
N VAL A 358 -23.46 1.62 35.67
CA VAL A 358 -22.06 2.10 35.63
C VAL A 358 -21.02 1.01 35.95
N LYS A 359 -21.46 -0.18 36.39
CA LYS A 359 -20.57 -1.29 36.79
C LYS A 359 -19.62 -1.73 35.67
N PRO A 360 -20.02 -1.89 34.39
CA PRO A 360 -19.11 -2.28 33.32
C PRO A 360 -17.99 -1.27 33.05
N ILE A 361 -18.30 0.04 33.15
CA ILE A 361 -17.30 1.10 32.95
C ILE A 361 -16.29 1.10 34.09
N SER A 362 -16.77 1.18 35.33
CA SER A 362 -15.91 1.17 36.52
C SER A 362 -15.03 -0.09 36.59
N ALA A 363 -15.55 -1.26 36.20
CA ALA A 363 -14.76 -2.49 36.09
C ALA A 363 -13.67 -2.40 35.01
N SER A 364 -13.96 -1.79 33.86
CA SER A 364 -12.99 -1.59 32.78
C SER A 364 -11.84 -0.68 33.23
N ILE A 365 -12.15 0.43 33.91
CA ILE A 365 -11.15 1.36 34.46
C ILE A 365 -10.29 0.66 35.52
N LYS A 366 -10.92 -0.04 36.47
CA LYS A 366 -10.20 -0.76 37.54
C LYS A 366 -9.30 -1.85 36.97
N SER A 367 -9.76 -2.59 35.96
CA SER A 367 -8.94 -3.59 35.30
C SER A 367 -7.75 -2.95 34.57
N PHE A 368 -7.97 -1.83 33.88
CA PHE A 368 -6.89 -1.14 33.17
C PHE A 368 -5.77 -0.68 34.12
N PHE A 369 -6.09 0.03 35.21
CA PHE A 369 -5.07 0.52 36.13
C PHE A 369 -4.56 -0.54 37.12
N GLY A 370 -5.36 -1.57 37.42
CA GLY A 370 -5.04 -2.56 38.44
C GLY A 370 -4.29 -3.80 37.92
N SER A 371 -4.56 -4.25 36.70
CA SER A 371 -4.01 -5.52 36.17
C SER A 371 -3.25 -5.40 34.85
N SER A 372 -3.21 -4.21 34.23
CA SER A 372 -2.44 -4.02 33.01
C SER A 372 -0.94 -4.10 33.27
N GLN A 373 -0.21 -4.80 32.40
CA GLN A 373 1.26 -4.88 32.44
C GLN A 373 1.96 -3.52 32.25
N LEU A 374 1.25 -2.56 31.64
CA LEU A 374 1.73 -1.19 31.41
C LEU A 374 1.45 -0.27 32.61
N SER A 375 0.58 -0.68 33.53
CA SER A 375 0.32 0.03 34.78
C SER A 375 1.32 -0.46 35.83
N GLN A 376 2.49 0.17 35.86
CA GLN A 376 3.61 -0.22 36.72
C GLN A 376 3.73 0.74 37.91
N PHE A 377 4.26 0.23 39.02
CA PHE A 377 4.66 1.09 40.13
C PHE A 377 5.78 2.01 39.67
N MET A 378 5.60 3.31 39.88
CA MET A 378 6.58 4.31 39.50
C MET A 378 7.87 4.10 40.28
N ASP A 379 8.99 3.96 39.58
CA ASP A 379 10.31 4.04 40.18
C ASP A 379 10.59 5.47 40.66
N GLN A 380 10.77 5.61 41.97
CA GLN A 380 10.94 6.89 42.67
C GLN A 380 12.27 6.96 43.40
N THR A 381 13.28 6.22 42.93
CA THR A 381 14.62 6.22 43.55
C THR A 381 15.25 7.62 43.55
N ASN A 382 15.12 8.36 42.44
CA ASN A 382 15.54 9.75 42.32
C ASN A 382 14.73 10.47 41.20
N PRO A 383 14.80 11.81 41.07
CA PRO A 383 14.03 12.55 40.07
C PRO A 383 14.35 12.16 38.62
N LEU A 384 15.60 11.77 38.34
CA LEU A 384 16.01 11.33 37.00
C LEU A 384 15.32 10.01 36.65
N THR A 385 15.33 9.04 37.56
CA THR A 385 14.67 7.75 37.41
C THR A 385 13.15 7.89 37.25
N GLU A 386 12.53 8.82 37.98
CA GLU A 386 11.11 9.12 37.80
C GLU A 386 10.82 9.67 36.39
N LEU A 387 11.66 10.58 35.90
CA LEU A 387 11.52 11.18 34.59
C LEU A 387 11.77 10.18 33.45
N THR A 388 12.80 9.34 33.56
CA THR A 388 13.11 8.30 32.57
C THR A 388 12.02 7.25 32.52
N HIS A 389 11.46 6.86 33.68
CA HIS A 389 10.37 5.91 33.74
C HIS A 389 9.10 6.42 33.03
N LYS A 390 8.77 7.71 33.17
CA LYS A 390 7.64 8.33 32.45
C LYS A 390 7.87 8.45 30.93
N ARG A 391 9.13 8.46 30.48
CA ARG A 391 9.53 8.55 29.07
C ARG A 391 9.89 7.19 28.45
N ARG A 392 9.57 6.10 29.15
CA ARG A 392 9.85 4.74 28.72
C ARG A 392 8.84 4.27 27.67
N LEU A 393 9.35 3.61 26.64
CA LEU A 393 8.59 2.93 25.60
C LEU A 393 8.68 1.42 25.83
N SER A 394 7.58 0.72 25.59
CA SER A 394 7.48 -0.74 25.72
C SER A 394 6.85 -1.33 24.48
N ALA A 395 7.54 -2.29 23.85
CA ALA A 395 6.98 -3.15 22.82
C ALA A 395 6.11 -4.28 23.42
N LEU A 396 6.18 -4.48 24.73
CA LEU A 396 5.39 -5.46 25.47
C LEU A 396 4.02 -4.89 25.87
N GLY A 397 3.01 -5.74 25.95
CA GLY A 397 1.69 -5.41 26.47
C GLY A 397 0.55 -5.79 25.53
N PRO A 398 -0.69 -5.37 25.83
CA PRO A 398 -1.85 -5.69 25.00
C PRO A 398 -1.70 -5.09 23.59
N GLY A 399 -1.77 -5.94 22.57
CA GLY A 399 -1.55 -5.56 21.16
C GLY A 399 -0.08 -5.40 20.75
N GLY A 400 0.86 -5.64 21.66
CA GLY A 400 2.29 -5.68 21.40
C GLY A 400 2.84 -7.11 21.34
N LEU A 401 4.16 -7.23 21.49
CA LEU A 401 4.85 -8.51 21.50
C LEU A 401 4.82 -9.15 22.88
N SER A 402 4.88 -10.48 22.91
CA SER A 402 5.23 -11.22 24.11
C SER A 402 6.75 -11.45 24.16
N ARG A 403 7.31 -11.61 25.37
CA ARG A 403 8.74 -11.87 25.55
C ARG A 403 9.22 -13.12 24.81
N GLN A 404 8.38 -14.16 24.74
CA GLN A 404 8.71 -15.45 24.13
C GLN A 404 8.56 -15.43 22.61
N SER A 405 7.68 -14.58 22.08
CA SER A 405 7.43 -14.46 20.63
C SER A 405 8.31 -13.43 19.94
N ALA A 406 9.09 -12.65 20.71
CA ALA A 406 9.95 -11.61 20.15
C ALA A 406 11.16 -12.22 19.45
N LYS A 407 11.23 -12.04 18.14
CA LYS A 407 12.39 -12.39 17.32
C LYS A 407 13.60 -11.51 17.68
N LEU A 408 14.80 -11.96 17.30
CA LEU A 408 16.04 -11.23 17.55
C LEU A 408 16.04 -9.86 16.84
N GLU A 409 15.58 -9.82 15.59
CA GLU A 409 15.55 -8.62 14.73
C GLU A 409 14.83 -7.42 15.39
N VAL A 410 13.72 -7.68 16.10
CA VAL A 410 12.93 -6.61 16.75
C VAL A 410 13.66 -5.98 17.94
N ARG A 411 14.69 -6.64 18.46
CA ARG A 411 15.51 -6.15 19.60
C ARG A 411 16.68 -5.31 19.14
N ASP A 412 17.02 -5.36 17.85
CA ASP A 412 18.17 -4.65 17.30
C ASP A 412 17.87 -3.15 17.17
N VAL A 413 18.95 -2.35 17.12
CA VAL A 413 18.85 -0.91 16.92
C VAL A 413 18.64 -0.63 15.43
N HIS A 414 17.46 -0.12 15.10
CA HIS A 414 17.11 0.27 13.75
C HIS A 414 17.58 1.71 13.43
N HIS A 415 17.98 2.00 12.18
CA HIS A 415 18.47 3.33 11.79
C HIS A 415 17.42 4.43 12.02
N SER A 416 16.13 4.12 11.85
CA SER A 416 15.02 5.05 12.11
C SER A 416 14.88 5.45 13.59
N HIS A 417 15.52 4.74 14.53
CA HIS A 417 15.55 5.12 15.95
C HIS A 417 16.28 6.44 16.20
N TYR A 418 17.14 6.85 15.27
CA TYR A 418 17.93 8.06 15.40
C TYR A 418 17.07 9.28 15.76
N GLY A 419 17.44 9.95 16.85
CA GLY A 419 16.74 11.13 17.34
C GLY A 419 15.34 10.89 17.91
N ARG A 420 14.89 9.63 18.02
CA ARG A 420 13.54 9.22 18.44
C ARG A 420 13.55 8.30 19.65
N ILE A 421 14.34 7.24 19.59
CA ILE A 421 14.53 6.24 20.66
C ILE A 421 16.02 6.18 20.96
N CYS A 422 16.37 6.24 22.24
CA CYS A 422 17.75 6.14 22.67
C CYS A 422 18.29 4.73 22.39
N PRO A 423 19.41 4.58 21.67
CA PRO A 423 19.99 3.28 21.37
C PRO A 423 20.74 2.66 22.56
N ILE A 424 21.05 3.46 23.59
CA ILE A 424 21.86 3.05 24.75
C ILE A 424 21.00 2.66 25.94
N GLU A 425 19.97 3.45 26.25
CA GLU A 425 19.14 3.24 27.44
C GLU A 425 18.08 2.17 27.21
N THR A 426 18.47 0.92 27.47
CA THR A 426 17.61 -0.27 27.52
C THR A 426 18.00 -1.11 28.74
N PRO A 427 17.05 -1.77 29.44
CA PRO A 427 17.41 -2.72 30.47
C PRO A 427 18.16 -3.91 29.87
N GLU A 428 19.21 -4.35 30.56
CA GLU A 428 19.92 -5.59 30.21
C GLU A 428 19.06 -6.83 30.51
N GLY A 429 19.45 -7.97 29.93
CA GLY A 429 18.79 -9.26 30.16
C GLY A 429 17.56 -9.50 29.28
N PRO A 430 16.50 -10.18 29.76
CA PRO A 430 15.42 -10.67 28.90
C PRO A 430 14.62 -9.59 28.16
N ASN A 431 14.63 -8.36 28.65
CA ASN A 431 13.89 -7.23 28.08
C ASN A 431 14.72 -6.33 27.15
N ILE A 432 15.98 -6.68 26.89
CA ILE A 432 16.85 -5.90 26.00
C ILE A 432 16.20 -5.69 24.63
N GLY A 433 16.18 -4.44 24.17
CA GLY A 433 15.57 -4.03 22.89
C GLY A 433 14.03 -4.00 22.88
N LEU A 434 13.36 -4.55 23.89
CA LEU A 434 11.89 -4.54 24.00
C LEU A 434 11.36 -3.37 24.84
N ILE A 435 12.23 -2.81 25.67
CA ILE A 435 11.98 -1.61 26.46
C ILE A 435 13.06 -0.61 26.08
N GLY A 436 12.66 0.56 25.62
CA GLY A 436 13.57 1.65 25.28
C GLY A 436 13.13 2.95 25.94
N SER A 437 13.97 3.98 25.86
CA SER A 437 13.64 5.31 26.35
C SER A 437 13.54 6.30 25.19
N MET A 438 12.57 7.21 25.24
CA MET A 438 12.46 8.29 24.26
C MET A 438 13.70 9.19 24.29
N ALA A 439 14.18 9.57 23.11
CA ALA A 439 15.26 10.55 23.01
C ALA A 439 14.84 11.92 23.56
N ILE A 440 15.81 12.78 23.92
CA ILE A 440 15.59 14.04 24.64
C ILE A 440 14.60 14.94 23.90
N HIS A 441 14.82 15.14 22.60
CA HIS A 441 14.04 16.08 21.79
C HIS A 441 12.89 15.43 21.03
N ALA A 442 12.71 14.11 21.14
CA ALA A 442 11.66 13.38 20.45
C ALA A 442 10.26 13.81 20.94
N ARG A 443 9.32 13.91 19.99
CA ARG A 443 7.90 14.19 20.27
C ARG A 443 7.03 13.13 19.59
N ILE A 444 5.81 12.98 20.10
CA ILE A 444 4.78 12.12 19.52
C ILE A 444 3.80 13.04 18.79
N ASP A 445 3.42 12.68 17.56
CA ASP A 445 2.41 13.40 16.79
C ASP A 445 0.98 12.91 17.09
N ASP A 446 0.00 13.53 16.46
CA ASP A 446 -1.42 13.22 16.68
C ASP A 446 -1.82 11.79 16.25
N TYR A 447 -1.01 11.16 15.38
CA TYR A 447 -1.21 9.77 14.95
C TYR A 447 -0.42 8.77 15.79
N GLY A 448 0.41 9.23 16.72
CA GLY A 448 1.25 8.41 17.59
C GLY A 448 2.65 8.11 17.05
N PHE A 449 3.08 8.70 15.93
CA PHE A 449 4.42 8.50 15.40
C PHE A 449 5.45 9.39 16.10
N LEU A 450 6.66 8.87 16.25
CA LEU A 450 7.77 9.60 16.84
C LEU A 450 8.40 10.54 15.80
N ARG A 451 8.55 11.81 16.18
CA ARG A 451 9.20 12.84 15.38
C ARG A 451 10.47 13.34 16.06
N SER A 452 11.49 13.64 15.25
CA SER A 452 12.74 14.26 15.69
C SER A 452 12.89 15.65 15.06
N PRO A 453 13.46 16.65 15.76
CA PRO A 453 13.63 17.99 15.20
C PRO A 453 14.91 18.13 14.38
N TYR A 454 14.81 18.91 13.30
CA TYR A 454 15.90 19.23 12.39
C TYR A 454 15.88 20.72 12.01
N ARG A 455 17.04 21.30 11.73
CA ARG A 455 17.18 22.65 11.18
C ARG A 455 17.08 22.63 9.66
N VAL A 456 16.34 23.56 9.09
CA VAL A 456 16.17 23.66 7.63
C VAL A 456 17.42 24.27 7.00
N VAL A 457 17.88 23.71 5.88
CA VAL A 457 18.92 24.29 5.03
C VAL A 457 18.25 24.92 3.80
N LYS A 458 18.48 26.22 3.56
CA LYS A 458 17.97 26.94 2.37
C LYS A 458 19.14 27.55 1.62
N ASN A 459 19.27 27.22 0.33
CA ASN A 459 20.34 27.73 -0.54
C ASN A 459 21.75 27.51 0.04
N GLY A 460 22.01 26.35 0.65
CA GLY A 460 23.30 26.02 1.28
C GLY A 460 23.56 26.68 2.64
N LYS A 461 22.59 27.44 3.18
CA LYS A 461 22.67 28.09 4.50
C LYS A 461 21.81 27.39 5.54
N VAL A 462 22.39 27.12 6.71
CA VAL A 462 21.67 26.56 7.85
C VAL A 462 20.84 27.65 8.52
N THR A 463 19.52 27.43 8.63
CA THR A 463 18.59 28.38 9.24
C THR A 463 18.29 28.02 10.70
N ASP A 464 17.68 28.95 11.46
CA ASP A 464 17.18 28.68 12.82
C ASP A 464 15.78 28.05 12.83
N GLU A 465 15.18 27.82 11.65
CA GLU A 465 13.87 27.19 11.51
C GLU A 465 13.98 25.70 11.87
N ILE A 466 13.18 25.26 12.84
CA ILE A 466 13.15 23.87 13.30
C ILE A 466 11.88 23.18 12.80
N VAL A 467 12.06 22.07 12.09
CA VAL A 467 10.97 21.21 11.61
C VAL A 467 11.07 19.85 12.28
N TYR A 468 9.95 19.36 12.81
CA TYR A 468 9.85 18.02 13.36
C TYR A 468 9.50 17.04 12.24
N MET A 469 10.30 16.01 12.01
CA MET A 469 10.05 15.02 10.96
C MET A 469 9.80 13.64 11.54
N SER A 470 8.81 12.95 10.99
CA SER A 470 8.57 11.51 11.17
C SER A 470 9.67 10.69 10.47
N ALA A 471 9.74 9.40 10.75
CA ALA A 471 10.79 8.55 10.20
C ALA A 471 10.71 8.41 8.67
N ASP A 472 9.49 8.39 8.12
CA ASP A 472 9.23 8.32 6.68
C ASP A 472 9.55 9.61 5.94
N GLU A 473 9.26 10.77 6.54
CA GLU A 473 9.67 12.07 5.99
C GLU A 473 11.20 12.21 5.98
N GLU A 474 11.87 11.77 7.05
CA GLU A 474 13.33 11.82 7.15
C GLU A 474 14.05 10.96 6.09
N SER A 475 13.54 9.77 5.77
CA SER A 475 14.21 8.85 4.84
C SER A 475 14.38 9.45 3.43
N GLN A 476 13.52 10.40 3.03
CA GLN A 476 13.57 11.04 1.72
C GLN A 476 14.59 12.20 1.64
N GLU A 477 15.19 12.58 2.75
CA GLU A 477 15.98 13.81 2.90
C GLU A 477 17.48 13.53 3.06
N TYR A 478 18.31 14.56 2.83
CA TYR A 478 19.76 14.50 3.03
C TYR A 478 20.13 15.30 4.27
N ILE A 479 20.36 14.60 5.39
CA ILE A 479 20.51 15.22 6.71
C ILE A 479 21.98 15.22 7.15
N ALA A 480 22.55 16.39 7.40
CA ALA A 480 23.90 16.53 7.92
C ALA A 480 23.94 16.40 9.46
N PRO A 481 25.01 15.79 10.02
CA PRO A 481 25.24 15.72 11.47
C PRO A 481 25.34 17.09 12.15
N ALA A 482 24.98 17.16 13.43
CA ALA A 482 25.00 18.41 14.20
C ALA A 482 26.41 19.03 14.36
N ASN A 483 27.45 18.21 14.28
CA ASN A 483 28.85 18.62 14.39
C ASN A 483 29.47 19.02 13.03
N THR A 484 28.68 19.06 11.96
CA THR A 484 29.16 19.51 10.65
C THR A 484 29.66 20.95 10.75
N PRO A 485 30.92 21.25 10.35
CA PRO A 485 31.47 22.59 10.42
C PRO A 485 30.67 23.60 9.57
N ILE A 486 30.23 24.68 10.22
CA ILE A 486 29.53 25.81 9.60
C ILE A 486 30.25 27.10 9.94
N ASP A 487 30.26 28.04 9.00
CA ASP A 487 30.75 29.39 9.25
C ASP A 487 29.80 30.13 10.21
N PRO A 488 30.29 30.67 11.33
CA PRO A 488 29.44 31.33 12.33
C PRO A 488 28.70 32.58 11.82
N GLU A 489 29.27 33.31 10.85
CA GLU A 489 28.72 34.56 10.34
C GLU A 489 27.81 34.32 9.12
N THR A 490 28.27 33.51 8.16
CA THR A 490 27.54 33.27 6.91
C THR A 490 26.53 32.12 7.01
N ARG A 491 26.71 31.23 8.00
CA ARG A 491 25.95 29.98 8.22
C ARG A 491 26.01 29.00 7.04
N GLU A 492 27.01 29.14 6.20
CA GLU A 492 27.30 28.20 5.11
C GLU A 492 28.19 27.06 5.61
N PHE A 493 28.14 25.92 4.94
CA PHE A 493 29.06 24.82 5.19
C PHE A 493 30.47 25.23 4.78
N THR A 494 31.47 24.98 5.64
CA THR A 494 32.86 25.34 5.32
C THR A 494 33.47 24.44 4.25
N GLU A 495 32.98 23.20 4.15
CA GLU A 495 33.45 22.21 3.19
C GLU A 495 32.51 22.14 1.96
N PRO A 496 33.07 21.92 0.74
CA PRO A 496 32.27 21.81 -0.48
C PRO A 496 31.42 20.54 -0.53
N THR A 497 31.83 19.51 0.22
CA THR A 497 31.13 18.22 0.31
C THR A 497 30.94 17.84 1.75
N VAL A 498 29.73 17.42 2.10
CA VAL A 498 29.31 17.09 3.47
C VAL A 498 28.87 15.63 3.51
N ILE A 499 29.26 14.93 4.58
CA ILE A 499 28.74 13.58 4.85
C ILE A 499 27.35 13.73 5.45
N VAL A 500 26.37 13.06 4.85
CA VAL A 500 24.96 13.13 5.26
C VAL A 500 24.39 11.73 5.49
N ARG A 501 23.35 11.63 6.31
CA ARG A 501 22.49 10.44 6.36
C ARG A 501 21.42 10.56 5.27
N HIS A 502 21.23 9.48 4.53
CA HIS A 502 20.12 9.31 3.58
C HIS A 502 19.68 7.85 3.60
N GLU A 503 18.42 7.60 3.97
CA GLU A 503 17.89 6.26 4.27
C GLU A 503 18.80 5.48 5.25
N ASN A 504 19.35 4.34 4.82
CA ASN A 504 20.29 3.51 5.58
C ASN A 504 21.75 3.68 5.12
N THR A 505 22.06 4.78 4.43
CA THR A 505 23.39 5.06 3.87
C THR A 505 23.97 6.38 4.36
N TYR A 506 25.29 6.53 4.23
CA TYR A 506 26.05 7.71 4.65
C TYR A 506 26.86 8.31 3.49
N PRO A 507 26.21 8.80 2.42
CA PRO A 507 26.91 9.33 1.27
C PRO A 507 27.58 10.67 1.58
N GLN A 508 28.68 10.94 0.86
CA GLN A 508 29.26 12.27 0.81
C GLN A 508 28.65 13.02 -0.38
N VAL A 509 27.98 14.14 -0.12
CA VAL A 509 27.24 14.91 -1.11
C VAL A 509 27.72 16.35 -1.17
N PRO A 510 27.55 17.07 -2.29
CA PRO A 510 27.80 18.51 -2.33
C PRO A 510 26.93 19.27 -1.32
N SER A 511 27.47 20.33 -0.73
CA SER A 511 26.81 21.12 0.33
C SER A 511 25.45 21.70 -0.08
N ASN A 512 25.24 21.96 -1.37
CA ASN A 512 23.97 22.43 -1.92
C ASN A 512 22.87 21.37 -1.98
N LYS A 513 23.21 20.08 -1.83
CA LYS A 513 22.25 18.96 -1.82
C LYS A 513 21.73 18.67 -0.40
N VAL A 514 22.37 19.21 0.63
CA VAL A 514 21.96 19.04 2.03
C VAL A 514 20.64 19.80 2.25
N THR A 515 19.62 19.12 2.76
CA THR A 515 18.29 19.70 3.00
C THR A 515 18.06 20.04 4.46
N TYR A 516 18.64 19.26 5.39
CA TYR A 516 18.49 19.50 6.83
C TYR A 516 19.79 19.25 7.60
N VAL A 517 19.87 19.80 8.82
CA VAL A 517 20.93 19.53 9.79
C VAL A 517 20.30 19.15 11.12
N ASP A 518 20.91 18.21 11.84
CA ASP A 518 20.55 17.91 13.22
C ASP A 518 20.56 19.16 14.12
N VAL A 519 19.65 19.24 15.09
CA VAL A 519 19.58 20.38 16.02
C VAL A 519 20.68 20.35 17.07
N SER A 520 21.06 19.15 17.53
CA SER A 520 22.02 18.96 18.61
C SER A 520 22.69 17.59 18.52
N PRO A 521 23.99 17.46 18.84
CA PRO A 521 24.65 16.15 18.95
C PRO A 521 24.00 15.24 20.01
N MET A 522 23.35 15.84 21.02
CA MET A 522 22.69 15.10 22.10
C MET A 522 21.32 14.55 21.71
N GLN A 523 20.78 14.90 20.53
CA GLN A 523 19.40 14.54 20.17
C GLN A 523 19.16 13.03 20.05
N ILE A 524 20.22 12.23 19.89
CA ILE A 524 20.17 10.75 19.79
C ILE A 524 19.94 10.11 21.17
N MET A 525 20.34 10.79 22.24
CA MET A 525 20.35 10.25 23.59
C MET A 525 19.02 10.50 24.29
N SER A 526 18.74 9.68 25.31
CA SER A 526 17.68 9.92 26.28
C SER A 526 18.17 10.86 27.39
N VAL A 527 17.32 11.09 28.38
CA VAL A 527 17.59 12.01 29.49
C VAL A 527 18.58 11.43 30.52
N ALA A 528 18.72 10.09 30.58
CA ALA A 528 19.51 9.37 31.57
C ALA A 528 21.03 9.45 31.36
#